data_AF-A0A537UEC7-F1
#
_entry.id   AF-A0A537UEC7-F1
#
_cell.length_a   1.000
_cell.length_b   1.000
_cell.length_c   1.000
_cell.angle_alpha   90.00
_cell.angle_beta   90.00
_cell.angle_gamma   90.00
#
_symmetry.space_group_name_H-M   'P 1'
#
loop_
_entity.id
_entity.type
_entity.pdbx_description
1 polymer ?
#
loop_
_entity_poly.entity_id
_entity_poly.type
_entity_poly.pdbx_seq_one_letter_code
_entity_poly.pdbx_strand_id
1 'polypeptide(L)' 'MLVSASNGATQLCIFEQWIVPGTGAPTHFHPVEEVLTVREGEAEMWLDQERIIVSAGQSLLVPARRTHGFRNSGT' A
#
# COMPACT_ATOMS: atom_id res chain seq x y z
N MET A 1 10.97 -8.72 2.52
CA MET A 1 10.47 -8.36 3.86
C MET A 1 11.60 -7.76 4.65
N LEU A 2 11.45 -6.52 5.13
CA LEU A 2 12.43 -5.84 5.98
C LEU A 2 12.13 -6.08 7.46
N VAL A 3 10.85 -6.02 7.84
CA VAL A 3 10.34 -6.29 9.19
C VAL A 3 9.16 -7.24 9.07
N SER A 4 9.15 -8.33 9.83
CA SER A 4 8.10 -9.34 9.81
C SER A 4 8.18 -10.26 11.03
N ALA A 5 7.14 -11.08 11.24
CA ALA A 5 7.17 -12.10 12.29
C ALA A 5 8.39 -13.04 12.21
N SER A 6 8.87 -13.33 11.00
CA SER A 6 10.04 -14.19 10.77
C SER A 6 11.36 -13.59 11.30
N ASN A 7 11.42 -12.29 11.56
CA ASN A 7 12.57 -11.63 12.19
C ASN A 7 12.23 -11.04 13.58
N GLY A 8 11.18 -11.57 14.21
CA GLY A 8 10.83 -11.27 15.61
C GLY A 8 9.87 -10.10 15.79
N ALA A 9 9.40 -9.46 14.72
CA ALA A 9 8.45 -8.36 14.84
C ALA A 9 7.05 -8.88 15.22
N THR A 10 6.43 -8.28 16.22
CA THR A 10 5.09 -8.65 16.70
C THR A 10 4.00 -7.65 16.35
N GLN A 11 4.39 -6.43 15.95
CA GLN A 11 3.46 -5.30 15.75
C GLN A 11 3.56 -4.67 14.36
N LEU A 12 4.72 -4.79 13.69
CA LEU A 12 4.98 -4.14 12.41
C LEU A 12 5.32 -5.16 11.33
N CYS A 13 4.91 -4.83 10.11
CA CYS A 13 5.34 -5.47 8.89
C CYS A 13 5.80 -4.38 7.93
N ILE A 14 7.04 -4.46 7.45
CA ILE A 14 7.61 -3.49 6.51
C ILE A 14 8.25 -4.26 5.37
N PHE A 15 7.88 -3.92 4.15
CA PHE A 15 8.42 -4.53 2.94
C PHE A 15 8.31 -3.56 1.77
N GLU A 16 9.07 -3.86 0.73
CA GLU A 16 9.03 -3.13 -0.53
C GLU A 16 8.56 -4.08 -1.62
N GLN A 17 7.87 -3.52 -2.61
CA GLN A 17 7.38 -4.26 -3.76
C GLN A 17 7.72 -3.49 -5.04
N TRP A 18 8.12 -4.23 -6.06
CA TRP A 18 8.28 -3.73 -7.42
C TRP A 18 7.11 -4.25 -8.24
N ILE A 19 6.22 -3.34 -8.61
CA ILE A 19 4.93 -3.66 -9.21
C ILE A 19 4.99 -3.26 -10.67
N VAL A 20 4.61 -4.16 -11.58
CA VAL A 20 4.56 -3.83 -13.00
C VAL A 20 3.36 -2.91 -13.30
N PRO A 21 3.46 -2.01 -14.30
CA PRO A 21 2.35 -1.17 -14.75
C PRO A 21 1.03 -1.94 -14.92
N GLY A 22 -0.07 -1.36 -14.43
CA GLY A 22 -1.41 -1.94 -14.54
C GLY A 22 -1.73 -3.03 -13.51
N THR A 23 -0.80 -3.40 -12.64
CA THR A 23 -1.01 -4.38 -11.55
C THR A 23 -0.92 -3.74 -10.17
N GLY A 24 -1.29 -4.47 -9.13
CA GLY A 24 -1.22 -4.02 -7.74
C GLY A 24 -2.04 -4.92 -6.82
N ALA A 25 -2.30 -4.46 -5.59
CA ALA A 25 -3.12 -5.20 -4.66
C ALA A 25 -4.62 -5.08 -5.01
N PRO A 26 -5.38 -6.18 -5.00
CA PRO A 26 -6.83 -6.13 -5.20
C PRO A 26 -7.50 -5.39 -4.03
N THR A 27 -8.80 -5.14 -4.14
CA THR A 27 -9.57 -4.57 -3.04
C THR A 27 -9.64 -5.54 -1.84
N HIS A 28 -9.20 -5.11 -0.67
CA HIS A 28 -9.16 -5.91 0.56
C HIS A 28 -9.16 -5.04 1.82
N PHE A 29 -9.07 -5.65 3.01
CA PHE A 29 -8.92 -4.96 4.30
C PHE A 29 -8.12 -5.80 5.31
N HIS A 30 -7.61 -5.14 6.35
CA HIS A 30 -6.91 -5.77 7.47
C HIS A 30 -7.42 -5.23 8.81
N PRO A 31 -7.26 -5.95 9.93
CA PRO A 31 -7.66 -5.46 11.26
C PRO A 31 -6.69 -4.43 11.86
N VAL A 32 -5.63 -4.06 11.13
CA VAL A 32 -4.57 -3.11 11.54
C VAL A 32 -4.48 -1.96 10.56
N GLU A 33 -3.84 -0.87 10.99
CA GLU A 33 -3.49 0.26 10.13
C GLU A 33 -2.39 -0.12 9.13
N GLU A 34 -2.42 0.48 7.94
CA GLU A 34 -1.38 0.34 6.93
C GLU A 34 -0.94 1.72 6.40
N VAL A 35 0.35 1.84 6.09
CA VAL A 35 0.90 2.99 5.37
C VAL A 35 1.48 2.50 4.04
N LEU A 36 0.90 2.96 2.94
CA LEU A 36 1.41 2.70 1.59
C LEU A 36 2.20 3.93 1.13
N THR A 37 3.48 3.76 0.83
CA THR A 37 4.34 4.85 0.35
C THR A 37 4.81 4.57 -1.06
N VAL A 38 4.62 5.54 -1.96
CA VAL A 38 5.17 5.46 -3.32
C VAL A 38 6.63 5.93 -3.26
N ARG A 39 7.56 5.01 -3.50
CA ARG A 39 9.00 5.32 -3.52
C ARG A 39 9.40 6.02 -4.82
N GLU A 40 8.92 5.50 -5.95
CA GLU A 40 9.21 5.97 -7.30
C GLU A 40 7.98 5.80 -8.20
N GLY A 41 7.83 6.66 -9.21
CA GLY A 41 6.67 6.66 -10.09
C GLY A 41 5.39 7.17 -9.42
N GLU A 42 4.24 6.65 -9.88
CA GLU A 42 2.91 6.99 -9.37
C GLU A 42 2.04 5.74 -9.22
N ALA A 43 1.08 5.79 -8.29
CA ALA A 43 0.08 4.75 -8.10
C ALA A 43 -1.32 5.35 -7.96
N GLU A 44 -2.30 4.74 -8.61
CA GLU A 44 -3.71 4.95 -8.26
C GLU A 44 -4.02 4.10 -7.04
N MET A 45 -4.34 4.72 -5.92
CA MET A 45 -4.77 4.06 -4.69
C MET A 45 -6.22 4.38 -4.41
N TRP A 46 -6.89 3.49 -3.68
CA TRP A 46 -8.26 3.74 -3.22
C TRP A 46 -8.47 3.40 -1.76
N LEU A 47 -9.31 4.20 -1.11
CA LEU A 47 -9.79 4.02 0.26
C LEU A 47 -11.31 4.13 0.23
N ASP A 48 -11.97 3.00 0.46
CA ASP A 48 -13.40 2.76 0.21
C ASP A 48 -13.84 3.23 -1.19
N GLN A 49 -14.62 4.30 -1.29
CA GLN A 49 -15.13 4.83 -2.56
C GLN A 49 -14.21 5.89 -3.19
N GLU A 50 -13.23 6.40 -2.43
CA GLU A 50 -12.34 7.46 -2.89
C GLU A 50 -11.14 6.89 -3.63
N ARG A 51 -10.76 7.54 -4.73
CA ARG A 51 -9.57 7.23 -5.53
C ARG A 51 -8.64 8.42 -5.56
N ILE A 52 -7.34 8.16 -5.42
CA ILE A 52 -6.31 9.18 -5.38
C ILE A 52 -5.08 8.70 -6.15
N ILE A 53 -4.46 9.61 -6.90
CA ILE A 53 -3.12 9.39 -7.44
C ILE A 53 -2.12 9.80 -6.36
N VAL A 54 -1.23 8.88 -6.01
CA VAL A 54 -0.16 9.09 -5.02
C VAL A 54 1.15 9.04 -5.78
N SER A 55 1.92 10.13 -5.74
CA SER A 55 3.20 10.26 -6.46
C SER A 55 4.38 9.94 -5.54
N ALA A 56 5.57 9.79 -6.13
CA ALA A 56 6.82 9.52 -5.42
C ALA A 56 7.04 10.45 -4.21
N GLY A 57 7.37 9.85 -3.06
CA GLY A 57 7.57 10.55 -1.78
C GLY A 57 6.30 10.78 -0.97
N GLN A 58 5.11 10.47 -1.50
CA GLN A 58 3.84 10.56 -0.77
C GLN A 58 3.41 9.21 -0.20
N SER A 59 2.57 9.29 0.83
CA SER A 59 2.00 8.13 1.50
C SER A 59 0.48 8.24 1.63
N LEU A 60 -0.19 7.10 1.53
CA LEU A 60 -1.58 6.92 1.93
C LEU A 60 -1.62 6.23 3.30
N LEU A 61 -2.35 6.83 4.24
CA LEU A 61 -2.70 6.20 5.51
C LEU A 61 -4.03 5.46 5.35
N VAL A 62 -4.03 4.17 5.69
CA VAL A 62 -5.21 3.31 5.66
C VAL A 62 -5.56 2.93 7.10
N PRO A 63 -6.62 3.51 7.70
CA PRO A 63 -7.07 3.10 9.02
C PRO A 63 -7.49 1.63 9.06
N ALA A 64 -7.40 1.01 10.23
CA ALA A 64 -7.81 -0.37 10.43
C ALA A 64 -9.25 -0.64 9.95
N ARG A 65 -9.44 -1.80 9.31
CA ARG A 65 -10.71 -2.30 8.76
C ARG A 65 -11.33 -1.47 7.64
N ARG A 66 -10.56 -0.57 7.01
CA ARG A 66 -11.01 0.15 5.81
C ARG A 66 -10.67 -0.64 4.54
N THR A 67 -11.57 -0.58 3.56
CA THR A 67 -11.38 -1.30 2.31
C THR A 67 -10.45 -0.49 1.42
N HIS A 68 -9.41 -1.10 0.87
CA HIS A 68 -8.40 -0.39 0.10
C HIS A 68 -7.74 -1.29 -0.94
N GLY A 69 -6.97 -0.69 -1.82
CA GLY A 69 -6.14 -1.36 -2.81
C GLY A 69 -5.38 -0.32 -3.63
N PHE A 70 -4.56 -0.81 -4.55
CA PHE A 70 -3.80 0.07 -5.43
C PHE A 70 -3.50 -0.58 -6.76
N ARG A 71 -3.20 0.26 -7.75
CA ARG A 71 -2.66 -0.12 -9.05
C ARG A 71 -1.49 0.79 -9.38
N ASN A 72 -0.35 0.23 -9.79
CA ASN A 72 0.70 1.00 -10.44
C ASN A 72 0.11 1.59 -11.73
N SER A 73 0.05 2.91 -11.85
CA SER A 73 -0.55 3.58 -13.01
C SER A 73 0.26 3.38 -14.28
N GLY A 74 1.58 3.18 -14.16
CA GLY A 74 2.49 2.98 -15.30
C GLY A 74 2.77 4.23 -16.12
N THR A 75 2.40 5.40 -15.60
CA THR A 75 2.71 6.72 -16.16
C THR A 75 4.02 7.25 -15.63
#